data_AF-A0A948I002-F1
#
_entry.id   AF-A0A948I002-F1
#
_cell.length_a   1.000
_cell.length_b   1.000
_cell.length_c   1.000
_cell.angle_alpha   90.00
_cell.angle_beta   90.00
_cell.angle_gamma   90.00
#
_symmetry.space_group_name_H-M   'P 1'
#
loop_
_entity.id
_entity.type
_entity.pdbx_description
1 polymer ?
#
loop_
_entity_poly.entity_id
_entity_poly.type
_entity_poly.pdbx_seq_one_letter_code
_entity_poly.pdbx_strand_id
1 'polypeptide(L)'
;MLLDEYDNVTEIDLPVSEGVATIHLPIVEPPAILTGATFNSTVEFKGIDTIHVGKNPVQVASTHGKTGIRFEDKIDLNAYLRIIAKIAHAYHVANLGLFSRSESPLLPLILSKAKGLNNWIGNAGEAPNNASDDCGQILWCTHDNVKNINYTCLKMFASHPGGTYVAATRVPGWALYS
;
A
#
# COMPACT_ATOMS: atom_id res chain seq x y z
N MET A 1 7.15 22.73 -14.95
CA MET A 1 8.21 23.69 -14.56
C MET A 1 8.76 23.15 -13.24
N LEU A 2 9.85 22.39 -13.15
CA LEU A 2 11.06 22.24 -13.97
C LEU A 2 11.31 20.75 -14.27
N LEU A 3 11.61 20.38 -15.52
CA LEU A 3 12.07 19.02 -15.88
C LEU A 3 13.28 19.02 -16.84
N ASP A 4 13.92 20.16 -17.09
CA ASP A 4 14.91 20.31 -18.16
C ASP A 4 16.37 20.48 -17.67
N GLU A 5 16.74 20.05 -16.46
CA GLU A 5 18.13 20.17 -15.94
C GLU A 5 18.76 18.86 -15.44
N TYR A 6 18.53 17.73 -16.13
CA TYR A 6 19.29 16.49 -15.89
C TYR A 6 19.88 15.93 -17.19
N ASP A 7 20.66 16.75 -17.89
CA ASP A 7 21.23 16.41 -19.22
C ASP A 7 22.38 15.38 -19.22
N ASN A 8 22.71 14.76 -18.07
CA ASN A 8 23.82 13.79 -17.98
C ASN A 8 23.41 12.51 -17.24
N VAL A 9 22.41 11.79 -17.76
CA VAL A 9 22.12 10.42 -17.31
C VAL A 9 22.89 9.43 -18.16
N THR A 10 23.66 8.55 -17.51
CA THR A 10 24.44 7.48 -18.15
C THR A 10 24.00 6.14 -17.61
N GLU A 11 23.71 5.19 -18.49
CA GLU A 11 23.44 3.81 -18.11
C GLU A 11 24.75 3.07 -17.79
N ILE A 12 24.77 2.31 -16.70
CA ILE A 12 25.90 1.47 -16.27
C ILE A 12 25.33 0.10 -15.94
N ASP A 13 25.87 -0.94 -16.59
CA ASP A 13 25.55 -2.33 -16.25
C ASP A 13 26.30 -2.73 -14.97
N LEU A 14 25.55 -3.20 -13.97
CA LEU A 14 26.10 -3.69 -12.71
C LEU A 14 25.88 -5.20 -12.58
N PRO A 15 26.85 -5.96 -12.02
CA PRO A 15 26.59 -7.33 -11.58
C PRO A 15 25.42 -7.36 -10.60
N VAL A 16 24.60 -8.42 -10.64
CA VAL A 16 23.43 -8.56 -9.76
C VAL A 16 23.80 -8.43 -8.27
N SER A 17 24.98 -8.90 -7.86
CA SER A 17 25.51 -8.79 -6.49
C SER A 17 25.81 -7.35 -6.03
N GLU A 18 25.95 -6.43 -6.98
CA GLU A 18 26.20 -5.00 -6.76
C GLU A 18 24.96 -4.15 -7.04
N GLY A 19 23.87 -4.79 -7.48
CA GLY A 19 22.61 -4.15 -7.80
C GLY A 19 22.04 -3.38 -6.60
N VAL A 20 21.55 -2.19 -6.90
CA VAL A 20 20.68 -1.45 -5.99
C VAL A 20 19.26 -1.89 -6.25
N ALA A 21 18.57 -2.32 -5.20
CA ALA A 21 17.19 -2.75 -5.26
C ALA A 21 16.36 -1.93 -4.27
N THR A 22 15.25 -1.41 -4.77
CA THR A 22 14.26 -0.65 -4.01
C THR A 22 12.89 -1.31 -4.09
N ILE A 23 12.11 -1.16 -3.03
CA ILE A 23 10.70 -1.49 -3.02
C ILE A 23 9.95 -0.19 -2.83
N HIS A 24 9.13 0.16 -3.82
CA HIS A 24 8.26 1.33 -3.78
C HIS A 24 6.89 0.95 -3.24
N LEU A 25 6.47 1.63 -2.18
CA LEU A 25 5.20 1.46 -1.50
C LEU A 25 4.36 2.72 -1.72
N PRO A 26 3.35 2.66 -2.61
CA PRO A 26 2.46 3.78 -2.84
C PRO A 26 1.74 4.20 -1.57
N ILE A 27 1.71 5.50 -1.33
CA ILE A 27 0.93 6.15 -0.28
C ILE A 27 -0.29 6.77 -0.94
N VAL A 28 -1.46 6.47 -0.39
CA VAL A 28 -2.77 7.00 -0.82
C VAL A 28 -3.52 7.55 0.38
N GLU A 29 -4.56 8.33 0.13
CA GLU A 29 -5.43 8.83 1.20
C GLU A 29 -6.07 7.69 2.02
N PRO A 30 -6.38 7.93 3.30
CA PRO A 30 -7.17 6.98 4.09
C PRO A 30 -8.55 6.75 3.46
N PRO A 31 -9.17 5.58 3.68
CA PRO A 31 -10.39 5.22 2.98
C PRO A 31 -11.59 6.05 3.43
N ALA A 32 -12.40 6.48 2.46
CA ALA A 32 -13.55 7.36 2.69
C ALA A 32 -14.52 6.83 3.75
N ILE A 33 -14.75 5.51 3.80
CA ILE A 33 -15.63 4.89 4.80
C ILE A 33 -15.16 5.11 6.26
N LEU A 34 -13.85 5.20 6.48
CA LEU A 34 -13.28 5.38 7.81
C LEU A 34 -13.19 6.86 8.19
N THR A 35 -12.92 7.74 7.23
CA THR A 35 -12.75 9.19 7.46
C THR A 35 -14.05 9.99 7.37
N GLY A 36 -15.10 9.43 6.76
CA GLY A 36 -16.32 10.17 6.44
C GLY A 36 -16.16 11.10 5.22
N ALA A 37 -15.07 10.96 4.46
CA ALA A 37 -14.90 11.68 3.21
C ALA A 37 -15.93 11.26 2.16
N THR A 38 -16.11 12.12 1.15
CA THR A 38 -17.00 11.82 0.02
C THR A 38 -16.47 10.64 -0.79
N PHE A 39 -17.35 9.68 -1.06
CA PHE A 39 -17.05 8.54 -1.91
C PHE A 39 -16.76 8.99 -3.33
N ASN A 40 -15.69 8.46 -3.92
CA ASN A 40 -15.31 8.79 -5.29
C ASN A 40 -14.71 7.56 -6.00
N SER A 41 -14.55 7.65 -7.32
CA SER A 41 -14.10 6.52 -8.14
C SER A 41 -12.58 6.47 -8.37
N THR A 42 -11.85 7.48 -7.89
CA THR A 42 -10.47 7.75 -8.31
C THR A 42 -9.54 7.64 -7.11
N VAL A 43 -8.50 6.81 -7.26
CA VAL A 43 -7.48 6.71 -6.21
C VAL A 43 -6.59 7.94 -6.26
N GLU A 44 -6.56 8.70 -5.17
CA GLU A 44 -5.67 9.84 -5.01
C GLU A 44 -4.31 9.37 -4.49
N PHE A 45 -3.28 9.59 -5.31
CA PHE A 45 -1.90 9.26 -4.99
C PHE A 45 -1.25 10.40 -4.19
N LYS A 46 -0.65 10.07 -3.05
CA LYS A 46 -0.01 11.04 -2.14
C LYS A 46 1.51 11.00 -2.23
N GLY A 47 2.08 9.87 -2.59
CA GLY A 47 3.53 9.73 -2.74
C GLY A 47 3.98 8.28 -2.76
N ILE A 48 5.30 8.10 -2.66
CA ILE A 48 5.96 6.80 -2.59
C ILE A 48 6.81 6.77 -1.34
N ASP A 49 6.64 5.73 -0.55
CA ASP A 49 7.63 5.33 0.44
C ASP A 49 8.59 4.31 -0.19
N THR A 50 9.88 4.42 0.08
CA THR A 50 10.90 3.60 -0.60
C THR A 50 11.75 2.86 0.42
N ILE A 51 11.76 1.53 0.29
CA ILE A 51 12.62 0.65 1.09
C ILE A 51 13.81 0.25 0.24
N HIS A 52 15.01 0.44 0.75
CA HIS A 52 16.24 -0.04 0.12
C HIS A 52 16.54 -1.46 0.61
N VAL A 53 16.51 -2.44 -0.30
CA VAL A 53 16.79 -3.86 -0.01
C VAL A 53 18.09 -4.38 -0.65
N GLY A 54 18.68 -3.59 -1.56
CA GLY A 54 19.97 -3.90 -2.19
C GLY A 54 21.15 -3.15 -1.56
N LYS A 55 22.23 -3.01 -2.34
CA LYS A 55 23.37 -2.17 -1.94
C LYS A 55 22.93 -0.72 -1.73
N ASN A 56 23.67 0.00 -0.90
CA ASN A 56 23.39 1.41 -0.64
C ASN A 56 23.56 2.23 -1.94
N PRO A 57 22.50 2.93 -2.42
CA PRO A 57 22.55 3.67 -3.69
C PRO A 57 23.64 4.72 -3.75
N VAL A 58 23.90 5.41 -2.64
CA VAL A 58 24.90 6.48 -2.56
C VAL A 58 26.30 5.90 -2.71
N GLN A 59 26.56 4.76 -2.07
CA GLN A 59 27.85 4.08 -2.19
C GLN A 59 28.08 3.59 -3.62
N VAL A 60 27.10 2.91 -4.21
CA VAL A 60 27.21 2.43 -5.60
C VAL A 60 27.43 3.60 -6.57
N ALA A 61 26.65 4.67 -6.48
CA ALA A 61 26.86 5.86 -7.30
C ALA A 61 28.29 6.42 -7.16
N SER A 62 28.78 6.55 -5.91
CA SER A 62 30.12 7.08 -5.64
C SER A 62 31.24 6.22 -6.23
N THR A 63 31.12 4.88 -6.18
CA THR A 63 32.10 3.94 -6.74
C THR A 63 32.25 4.09 -8.25
N HIS A 64 31.19 4.51 -8.94
CA HIS A 64 31.19 4.75 -10.39
C HIS A 64 31.37 6.23 -10.77
N GLY A 65 31.78 7.09 -9.83
CA GLY A 65 31.99 8.51 -10.07
C GLY A 65 30.70 9.26 -10.44
N LYS A 66 29.54 8.81 -9.93
CA LYS A 66 28.22 9.41 -10.14
C LYS A 66 27.72 10.09 -8.87
N THR A 67 26.84 11.07 -9.03
CA THR A 67 26.23 11.82 -7.92
C THR A 67 24.96 11.15 -7.37
N GLY A 68 24.35 10.24 -8.13
CA GLY A 68 23.13 9.55 -7.74
C GLY A 68 22.70 8.48 -8.73
N ILE A 69 21.56 7.85 -8.43
CA ILE A 69 20.91 6.82 -9.25
C ILE A 69 19.50 7.27 -9.55
N ARG A 70 19.07 7.10 -10.81
CA ARG A 70 17.70 7.33 -11.24
C ARG A 70 16.99 5.98 -11.32
N PHE A 71 15.85 5.86 -10.65
CA PHE A 71 14.92 4.75 -10.79
C PHE A 71 13.73 5.19 -11.62
N GLU A 72 13.33 4.38 -12.59
CA GLU A 72 12.13 4.58 -13.40
C GLU A 72 11.23 3.36 -13.28
N ASP A 73 10.14 3.52 -12.54
CA ASP A 73 9.16 2.46 -12.32
C ASP A 73 7.77 2.87 -12.75
N LYS A 74 7.02 1.91 -13.32
CA LYS A 74 5.60 2.07 -13.63
C LYS A 74 4.78 1.33 -12.58
N ILE A 75 4.06 2.08 -11.75
CA ILE A 75 3.20 1.51 -10.71
C ILE A 75 1.73 1.62 -11.14
N ASP A 76 1.08 0.46 -11.33
CA ASP A 76 -0.39 0.41 -11.41
C ASP A 76 -0.97 0.42 -9.99
N LEU A 77 -1.37 1.62 -9.56
CA LEU A 77 -1.93 1.85 -8.24
C LEU A 77 -3.20 1.03 -7.97
N ASN A 78 -4.04 0.81 -8.97
CA ASN A 78 -5.25 0.01 -8.81
C ASN A 78 -4.93 -1.48 -8.64
N ALA A 79 -3.97 -2.00 -9.40
CA ALA A 79 -3.48 -3.35 -9.22
C ALA A 79 -2.84 -3.54 -7.84
N TYR A 80 -2.03 -2.57 -7.40
CA TYR A 80 -1.41 -2.57 -6.08
C TYR A 80 -2.45 -2.62 -4.96
N LEU A 81 -3.44 -1.72 -4.96
CA LEU A 81 -4.49 -1.71 -3.93
C LEU A 81 -5.36 -2.98 -3.96
N ARG A 82 -5.55 -3.62 -5.12
CA ARG A 82 -6.21 -4.94 -5.19
C ARG A 82 -5.43 -6.04 -4.48
N ILE A 83 -4.09 -5.99 -4.50
CA ILE A 83 -3.25 -6.93 -3.73
C ILE A 83 -3.47 -6.69 -2.23
N ILE A 84 -3.44 -5.43 -1.79
CA ILE A 84 -3.75 -5.07 -0.39
C ILE A 84 -5.13 -5.59 0.02
N ALA A 85 -6.14 -5.41 -0.84
CA ALA A 85 -7.50 -5.91 -0.60
C ALA A 85 -7.55 -7.43 -0.42
N LYS A 86 -6.83 -8.19 -1.27
CA LYS A 86 -6.75 -9.65 -1.20
C LYS A 86 -6.13 -10.11 0.13
N ILE A 87 -5.00 -9.51 0.51
CA ILE A 87 -4.30 -9.83 1.76
C ILE A 87 -5.21 -9.52 2.96
N ALA A 88 -5.83 -8.34 2.98
CA ALA A 88 -6.74 -7.92 4.04
C ALA A 88 -7.93 -8.88 4.20
N HIS A 89 -8.61 -9.20 3.09
CA HIS A 89 -9.76 -10.08 3.10
C HIS A 89 -9.38 -11.50 3.56
N ALA A 90 -8.28 -12.05 3.02
CA ALA A 90 -7.80 -13.37 3.40
C ALA A 90 -7.42 -13.42 4.90
N TYR A 91 -6.75 -12.39 5.40
CA TYR A 91 -6.39 -12.30 6.81
C TYR A 91 -7.62 -12.21 7.72
N HIS A 92 -8.62 -11.39 7.36
CA HIS A 92 -9.87 -11.33 8.11
C HIS A 92 -10.51 -12.71 8.19
N VAL A 93 -10.65 -13.40 7.05
CA VAL A 93 -11.26 -14.74 7.01
C VAL A 93 -10.48 -15.74 7.86
N ALA A 94 -9.15 -15.72 7.79
CA ALA A 94 -8.29 -16.63 8.53
C ALA A 94 -8.36 -16.42 10.06
N ASN A 95 -8.48 -15.17 10.53
CA ASN A 95 -8.40 -14.84 11.96
C ASN A 95 -9.74 -14.65 12.64
N LEU A 96 -10.76 -14.16 11.92
CA LEU A 96 -12.09 -13.85 12.46
C LEU A 96 -13.18 -14.80 11.94
N GLY A 97 -12.84 -15.65 10.96
CA GLY A 97 -13.76 -16.60 10.37
C GLY A 97 -14.51 -16.07 9.16
N LEU A 98 -15.38 -16.93 8.62
CA LEU A 98 -16.18 -16.65 7.43
C LEU A 98 -17.34 -15.71 7.75
N PHE A 99 -17.65 -14.85 6.79
CA PHE A 99 -18.79 -13.94 6.83
C PHE A 99 -19.46 -13.91 5.45
N SER A 100 -20.65 -13.30 5.35
CA SER A 100 -21.36 -13.29 4.07
C SER A 100 -20.57 -12.49 3.04
N ARG A 101 -20.48 -13.02 1.82
CA ARG A 101 -19.83 -12.30 0.70
C ARG A 101 -20.49 -10.96 0.42
N SER A 102 -21.80 -10.84 0.69
CA SER A 102 -22.54 -9.58 0.54
C SER A 102 -22.09 -8.48 1.52
N GLU A 103 -21.40 -8.84 2.60
CA GLU A 103 -20.87 -7.89 3.57
C GLU A 103 -19.43 -7.46 3.25
N SER A 104 -18.78 -7.99 2.20
CA SER A 104 -17.42 -7.58 1.84
C SER A 104 -17.40 -6.59 0.68
N PRO A 105 -17.10 -5.30 0.90
CA PRO A 105 -16.90 -4.35 -0.19
C PRO A 105 -15.64 -4.67 -1.02
N LEU A 106 -14.68 -5.40 -0.44
CA LEU A 106 -13.42 -5.73 -1.12
C LEU A 106 -13.57 -6.76 -2.23
N LEU A 107 -14.47 -7.75 -2.07
CA LEU A 107 -14.62 -8.84 -3.05
C LEU A 107 -14.89 -8.36 -4.48
N PRO A 108 -15.87 -7.48 -4.76
CA PRO A 108 -16.09 -6.98 -6.11
C PRO A 108 -14.92 -6.13 -6.62
N LEU A 109 -14.19 -5.42 -5.76
CA LEU A 109 -13.00 -4.65 -6.15
C LEU A 109 -11.83 -5.56 -6.56
N ILE A 110 -11.60 -6.62 -5.77
CA ILE A 110 -10.61 -7.68 -6.02
C ILE A 110 -10.86 -8.35 -7.38
N LEU A 111 -12.13 -8.60 -7.70
CA LEU A 111 -12.58 -9.21 -8.95
C LEU A 111 -12.69 -8.20 -10.11
N SER A 112 -12.29 -6.94 -9.90
CA SER A 112 -12.41 -5.87 -10.90
C SER A 112 -13.85 -5.64 -11.40
N LYS A 113 -14.85 -5.95 -10.58
CA LYS A 113 -16.28 -5.76 -10.86
C LYS A 113 -16.86 -4.46 -10.31
N ALA A 114 -16.10 -3.75 -9.46
CA ALA A 114 -16.47 -2.45 -8.92
C ALA A 114 -15.30 -1.46 -9.03
N LYS A 115 -15.60 -0.16 -8.89
CA LYS A 115 -14.63 0.96 -8.85
C LYS A 115 -14.59 1.58 -7.44
N GLY A 116 -13.71 2.56 -7.23
CA GLY A 116 -13.62 3.28 -5.96
C GLY A 116 -12.84 2.52 -4.88
N LEU A 117 -11.66 2.00 -5.24
CA LEU A 117 -10.77 1.31 -4.29
C LEU A 117 -10.47 2.16 -3.05
N ASN A 118 -10.24 3.46 -3.25
CA ASN A 118 -9.97 4.45 -2.22
C ASN A 118 -11.14 4.72 -1.25
N ASN A 119 -12.35 4.24 -1.54
CA ASN A 119 -13.44 4.34 -0.57
C ASN A 119 -13.28 3.31 0.56
N TRP A 120 -12.54 2.24 0.31
CA TRP A 120 -12.48 1.05 1.16
C TRP A 120 -11.07 0.68 1.59
N ILE A 121 -10.06 1.09 0.83
CA ILE A 121 -8.65 0.77 1.03
C ILE A 121 -7.85 2.06 0.97
N GLY A 122 -6.94 2.26 1.90
CA GLY A 122 -6.05 3.40 1.91
C GLY A 122 -4.88 3.22 2.87
N ASN A 123 -4.20 4.31 3.23
CA ASN A 123 -3.26 4.29 4.33
C ASN A 123 -3.95 4.71 5.64
N ALA A 124 -3.74 3.96 6.71
CA ALA A 124 -3.88 4.50 8.05
C ALA A 124 -2.67 5.42 8.30
N GLY A 125 -2.83 6.48 9.09
CA GLY A 125 -1.71 7.36 9.48
C GLY A 125 -0.64 6.59 10.26
N GLU A 126 -0.51 6.85 11.56
CA GLU A 126 0.44 6.10 12.38
C GLU A 126 -0.06 4.70 12.73
N ALA A 127 0.80 3.70 12.54
CA ALA A 127 0.56 2.35 13.02
C ALA A 127 0.69 2.31 14.55
N PRO A 128 -0.14 1.56 15.28
CA PRO A 128 0.13 1.19 16.66
C PRO A 128 1.53 0.58 16.82
N ASN A 129 2.28 1.10 17.80
CA ASN A 129 3.70 0.83 18.09
C ASN A 129 4.03 -0.61 18.56
N ASN A 130 3.17 -1.60 18.26
CA ASN A 130 3.22 -2.92 18.88
C ASN A 130 3.70 -4.02 17.91
N ALA A 131 4.30 -3.65 16.77
CA ALA A 131 4.81 -4.61 15.79
C ALA A 131 6.08 -5.31 16.32
N SER A 132 6.14 -6.65 16.25
CA SER A 132 7.39 -7.38 16.49
C SER A 132 8.33 -7.26 15.27
N ASP A 133 9.61 -7.59 15.41
CA ASP A 133 10.64 -7.34 14.38
C ASP A 133 10.57 -8.24 13.12
N ASP A 134 9.51 -9.04 12.97
CA ASP A 134 9.40 -9.99 11.85
C ASP A 134 8.93 -9.32 10.56
N CYS A 135 9.57 -9.64 9.43
CA CYS A 135 9.20 -9.14 8.11
C CYS A 135 7.79 -9.61 7.70
N GLY A 136 6.92 -8.72 7.23
CA GLY A 136 5.59 -9.07 6.70
C GLY A 136 4.44 -9.13 7.72
N GLN A 137 4.23 -8.11 8.54
CA GLN A 137 3.17 -8.15 9.55
C GLN A 137 1.82 -7.64 9.06
N ILE A 138 0.84 -8.55 9.02
CA ILE A 138 -0.56 -8.16 8.96
C ILE A 138 -1.00 -7.83 10.38
N LEU A 139 -1.03 -6.54 10.66
CA LEU A 139 -1.23 -5.98 11.99
C LEU A 139 -2.73 -5.81 12.24
N TRP A 140 -3.31 -6.88 12.77
CA TRP A 140 -4.63 -6.97 13.41
C TRP A 140 -5.87 -6.55 12.58
N CYS A 141 -7.01 -7.07 13.02
CA CYS A 141 -8.33 -6.60 12.62
C CYS A 141 -8.92 -5.82 13.78
N THR A 142 -9.43 -4.62 13.50
CA THR A 142 -10.18 -3.85 14.49
C THR A 142 -11.63 -3.78 14.06
N HIS A 143 -12.51 -3.87 15.05
CA HIS A 143 -13.95 -3.70 14.88
C HIS A 143 -14.35 -2.31 15.39
N ASP A 144 -14.92 -1.49 14.51
CA ASP A 144 -15.64 -0.29 14.92
C ASP A 144 -17.08 -0.70 15.31
N ASN A 145 -17.30 -0.80 16.63
CA ASN A 145 -18.60 -1.17 17.22
C ASN A 145 -19.71 -0.17 16.86
N VAL A 146 -19.39 1.08 16.52
CA VAL A 146 -20.39 2.13 16.26
C VAL A 146 -20.93 2.00 14.84
N LYS A 147 -20.06 1.74 13.87
CA LYS A 147 -20.45 1.59 12.46
C LYS A 147 -20.70 0.13 12.04
N ASN A 148 -20.46 -0.83 12.93
CA ASN A 148 -20.45 -2.27 12.64
C ASN A 148 -19.52 -2.61 11.46
N ILE A 149 -18.36 -1.96 11.43
CA ILE A 149 -17.35 -2.10 10.37
C ILE A 149 -16.17 -2.86 10.94
N ASN A 150 -15.72 -3.88 10.21
CA ASN A 150 -14.41 -4.47 10.45
C ASN A 150 -13.44 -3.96 9.40
N TYR A 151 -12.26 -3.57 9.86
CA TYR A 151 -11.15 -3.25 8.98
C TYR A 151 -9.90 -4.00 9.42
N THR A 152 -9.00 -4.22 8.47
CA THR A 152 -7.72 -4.88 8.67
C THR A 152 -6.62 -3.88 8.37
N CYS A 153 -5.67 -3.74 9.29
CA CYS A 153 -4.48 -2.95 9.10
C CYS A 153 -3.34 -3.86 8.62
N LEU A 154 -2.55 -3.40 7.64
CA LEU A 154 -1.49 -4.18 7.01
C LEU A 154 -0.21 -3.35 6.95
N LYS A 155 0.85 -3.83 7.59
CA LYS A 155 2.19 -3.26 7.45
C LYS A 155 3.06 -4.24 6.69
N MET A 156 3.36 -3.91 5.45
CA MET A 156 4.10 -4.82 4.57
C MET A 156 5.50 -5.16 5.13
N PHE A 157 6.11 -4.26 5.91
CA PHE A 157 7.45 -4.43 6.49
C PHE A 157 7.49 -3.88 7.92
N ALA A 158 7.63 -4.75 8.93
CA ALA A 158 7.51 -4.36 10.33
C ALA A 158 8.59 -3.37 10.79
N SER A 159 9.83 -3.59 10.36
CA SER A 159 10.99 -2.76 10.67
C SER A 159 11.05 -1.44 9.92
N HIS A 160 10.20 -1.25 8.90
CA HIS A 160 10.15 0.01 8.14
C HIS A 160 9.19 1.00 8.82
N PRO A 161 9.58 2.28 9.04
CA PRO A 161 8.70 3.30 9.64
C PRO A 161 7.53 3.72 8.73
N GLY A 162 7.47 3.18 7.51
CA GLY A 162 6.46 3.50 6.52
C GLY A 162 5.01 3.26 6.91
N GLY A 163 4.13 3.81 6.07
CA GLY A 163 2.69 3.85 6.28
C GLY A 163 2.04 2.47 6.34
N THR A 164 1.07 2.32 7.25
CA THR A 164 0.23 1.12 7.33
C THR A 164 -0.93 1.25 6.37
N TYR A 165 -1.25 0.20 5.63
CA TYR A 165 -2.47 0.14 4.83
C TYR A 165 -3.65 -0.24 5.71
N VAL A 166 -4.83 0.26 5.39
CA VAL A 166 -6.07 -0.13 6.04
C VAL A 166 -7.11 -0.47 4.99
N ALA A 167 -7.83 -1.56 5.21
CA ALA A 167 -8.89 -2.00 4.31
C ALA A 167 -10.15 -2.41 5.10
N ALA A 168 -11.29 -1.85 4.73
CA ALA A 168 -12.59 -2.22 5.30
C ALA A 168 -13.03 -3.59 4.76
N THR A 169 -12.85 -4.64 5.57
CA THR A 169 -13.01 -6.03 5.15
C THR A 169 -14.45 -6.54 5.24
N ARG A 170 -15.20 -6.08 6.25
CA ARG A 170 -16.63 -6.40 6.45
C ARG A 170 -17.41 -5.14 6.80
N VAL A 171 -18.33 -4.77 5.92
CA VAL A 171 -19.24 -3.62 6.03
C VAL A 171 -20.65 -4.10 5.60
N PRO A 172 -21.53 -4.46 6.54
CA PRO A 172 -22.90 -4.81 6.22
C PRO A 172 -23.60 -3.65 5.49
N GLY A 173 -24.30 -3.95 4.38
CA GLY A 173 -25.00 -2.92 3.59
C GLY A 173 -24.09 -1.99 2.77
N TRP A 174 -22.82 -2.35 2.55
CA TRP A 174 -21.88 -1.50 1.80
C TRP A 174 -22.35 -1.09 0.40
N ALA A 175 -23.22 -1.90 -0.23
CA ALA A 175 -23.79 -1.63 -1.54
C ALA A 175 -24.66 -0.35 -1.58
N LEU A 176 -25.03 0.21 -0.42
CA LEU A 176 -25.72 1.49 -0.34
C LEU A 176 -24.80 2.70 -0.64
N TYR A 177 -23.48 2.48 -0.62
CA TYR A 177 -22.47 3.51 -0.85
C TYR A 177 -21.81 3.43 -2.25
N SER A 178 -22.22 2.47 -3.08
CA SER A 178 -21.62 2.16 -4.38
C SER A 178 -22.40 2.66 -5.57
#